data_AF-A0A838TXN6-F1
#
_entry.id   AF-A0A838TXN6-F1
#
_cell.length_a   1.000
_cell.length_b   1.000
_cell.length_c   1.000
_cell.angle_alpha   90.00
_cell.angle_beta   90.00
_cell.angle_gamma   90.00
#
_symmetry.space_group_name_H-M   'P 1'
#
loop_
_entity.id
_entity.type
_entity.pdbx_description
1 polymer ?
#
loop_
_entity_poly.entity_id
_entity_poly.type
_entity_poly.pdbx_seq_one_letter_code
_entity_poly.pdbx_strand_id
1 'polypeptide(L)'
;MICKKVENMVNIIAVLTSFGAIILSSLGTPAFSQEVDLIEINSGNSTLDNNLPKFYDCIDEAIDSSKDTQKDPYFENEPTKNEVITCYDNIFLIQLE
;
A
#
# COMPACT_ATOMS: atom_id res chain seq x y z
N MET A 1 43.29 -30.70 23.24
CA MET A 1 42.89 -30.14 21.93
C MET A 1 41.37 -30.03 21.76
N ILE A 2 40.57 -30.90 22.39
CA ILE A 2 39.10 -30.91 22.30
C ILE A 2 38.45 -29.67 22.96
N CYS A 3 38.94 -29.21 24.12
CA CYS A 3 38.34 -28.06 24.83
C CYS A 3 38.39 -26.74 24.05
N LYS A 4 39.52 -26.42 23.38
CA LYS A 4 39.64 -25.21 22.54
C LYS A 4 38.70 -25.23 21.34
N LYS A 5 38.39 -26.42 20.80
CA LYS A 5 37.45 -26.59 19.68
C LYS A 5 36.01 -26.36 20.14
N VAL A 6 35.68 -26.75 21.37
CA VAL A 6 34.36 -26.53 21.98
C VAL A 6 34.14 -25.05 22.30
N GLU A 7 35.12 -24.35 22.89
CA GLU A 7 35.02 -22.89 23.14
C GLU A 7 34.83 -22.08 21.85
N ASN A 8 35.59 -22.39 20.80
CA ASN A 8 35.41 -21.72 19.50
C ASN A 8 34.03 -21.97 18.89
N MET A 9 33.49 -23.17 19.06
CA MET A 9 32.16 -23.52 18.53
C MET A 9 31.04 -22.78 19.28
N VAL A 10 31.18 -22.65 20.61
CA VAL A 10 30.24 -21.88 21.45
C VAL A 10 30.26 -20.40 21.07
N ASN A 11 31.43 -19.82 20.83
CA ASN A 11 31.55 -18.41 20.44
C ASN A 11 30.94 -18.14 19.05
N ILE A 12 31.11 -19.05 18.08
CA ILE A 12 30.50 -18.91 16.74
C ILE A 12 28.96 -18.94 16.84
N ILE A 13 28.42 -19.85 17.66
CA ILE A 13 26.97 -19.96 17.88
C ILE A 13 26.43 -18.69 18.52
N ALA A 14 27.08 -18.18 19.56
CA ALA A 14 26.67 -16.96 20.25
C ALA A 14 26.61 -15.74 19.30
N VAL A 15 27.58 -15.62 18.39
CA VAL A 15 27.61 -14.56 17.38
C VAL A 15 26.48 -14.73 16.37
N LEU A 16 26.23 -15.93 15.85
CA LEU A 16 25.13 -16.16 14.90
C LEU A 16 23.75 -15.86 15.51
N THR A 17 23.55 -16.19 16.79
CA THR A 17 22.28 -15.91 17.49
C THR A 17 22.02 -14.41 17.68
N SER A 18 23.05 -13.59 17.90
CA SER A 18 22.87 -12.14 18.09
C SER A 18 22.54 -11.43 16.78
N PHE A 19 23.15 -11.85 15.65
CA PHE A 19 22.81 -11.30 14.34
C PHE A 19 21.40 -11.69 13.88
N GLY A 20 20.94 -12.92 14.16
CA GLY A 20 19.58 -13.36 13.83
C GLY A 20 18.49 -12.55 14.54
N ALA A 21 18.72 -12.14 15.79
CA ALA A 21 17.78 -11.35 16.56
C ALA A 21 17.59 -9.92 15.99
N ILE A 22 18.65 -9.32 15.44
CA ILE A 22 18.59 -7.97 14.85
C ILE A 22 17.73 -7.97 13.58
N ILE A 23 17.84 -9.01 12.75
CA ILE A 23 17.05 -9.15 11.52
C ILE A 23 15.55 -9.25 11.81
N LEU A 24 15.15 -9.97 12.87
CA LEU A 24 13.72 -10.05 13.24
C LEU A 24 13.15 -8.71 13.72
N SER A 25 13.97 -7.88 14.36
CA SER A 25 13.52 -6.58 14.89
C SER A 25 13.35 -5.50 13.81
N SER A 26 13.85 -5.72 12.59
CA SER A 26 13.69 -4.76 11.47
C SER A 26 12.51 -5.07 10.55
N LEU A 27 11.73 -6.13 10.82
CA LEU A 27 10.45 -6.33 10.14
C LEU A 27 9.48 -5.29 10.71
N GLY A 28 9.32 -4.18 9.98
CA GLY A 28 8.44 -3.08 10.34
C GLY A 28 7.03 -3.57 10.68
N THR A 29 6.38 -2.86 11.60
CA THR A 29 4.99 -3.11 11.93
C THR A 29 4.12 -2.91 10.69
N PRO A 30 3.31 -3.89 10.27
CA PRO A 30 2.31 -3.64 9.24
C PRO A 30 1.38 -2.52 9.72
N ALA A 31 1.37 -1.41 9.00
CA ALA A 31 0.42 -0.34 9.21
C ALA A 31 -0.92 -0.79 8.63
N PHE A 32 -1.78 -1.35 9.47
CA PHE A 32 -3.14 -1.67 9.07
C PHE A 32 -3.98 -0.40 9.15
N SER A 33 -4.27 0.20 7.99
CA SER A 33 -5.34 1.18 7.88
C SER A 33 -6.66 0.41 7.90
N GLN A 34 -7.52 0.68 8.89
CA GLN A 34 -8.87 0.15 8.89
C GLN A 34 -9.65 0.90 7.81
N GLU A 35 -10.17 0.18 6.82
CA GLU A 35 -11.07 0.78 5.84
C GLU A 35 -12.27 1.36 6.59
N VAL A 36 -12.45 2.68 6.48
CA VAL A 36 -13.55 3.38 7.12
C VAL A 36 -14.81 3.02 6.34
N ASP A 37 -15.84 2.52 7.02
CA ASP A 37 -17.14 2.24 6.41
C ASP A 37 -17.57 3.45 5.58
N LEU A 38 -17.85 3.22 4.30
CA LEU A 38 -18.26 4.26 3.38
C LEU A 38 -19.61 4.83 3.86
N ILE A 39 -19.58 6.09 4.29
CA ILE A 39 -20.79 6.85 4.64
C ILE A 39 -21.65 6.93 3.38
N GLU A 40 -22.95 6.65 3.52
CA GLU A 40 -23.90 6.78 2.42
C GLU A 40 -23.83 8.22 1.85
N ILE A 41 -23.46 8.34 0.57
CA ILE A 41 -23.27 9.65 -0.07
C ILE A 41 -24.67 10.24 -0.31
N ASN A 42 -25.05 11.17 0.57
CA ASN A 42 -26.24 11.98 0.42
C ASN A 42 -25.86 13.45 0.62
N SER A 43 -25.26 14.02 -0.42
CA SER A 43 -24.81 15.41 -0.43
C SER A 43 -25.94 16.40 -0.71
N GLY A 44 -27.13 15.90 -1.10
CA GLY A 44 -28.23 16.71 -1.60
C GLY A 44 -27.99 17.24 -3.02
N ASN A 45 -26.94 16.78 -3.70
CA ASN A 45 -26.62 17.10 -5.08
C ASN A 45 -26.62 15.81 -5.90
N SER A 46 -27.63 15.65 -6.76
CA SER A 46 -27.81 14.43 -7.55
C SER A 46 -26.63 14.13 -8.48
N THR A 47 -25.91 15.13 -8.97
CA THR A 47 -24.71 14.91 -9.78
C THR A 47 -23.62 14.29 -8.92
N LEU A 48 -23.36 14.86 -7.73
CA LEU A 48 -22.32 14.35 -6.83
C LEU A 48 -22.69 12.96 -6.30
N ASP A 49 -23.95 12.75 -5.89
CA ASP A 49 -24.42 11.47 -5.36
C ASP A 49 -24.31 10.33 -6.39
N ASN A 50 -24.51 10.63 -7.68
CA ASN A 50 -24.40 9.64 -8.76
C ASN A 50 -22.97 9.43 -9.27
N ASN A 51 -22.14 10.47 -9.26
CA ASN A 51 -20.85 10.45 -9.93
C ASN A 51 -19.68 10.20 -8.99
N LEU A 52 -19.82 10.53 -7.69
CA LEU A 52 -18.76 10.29 -6.73
C LEU A 52 -18.42 8.79 -6.55
N PRO A 53 -19.39 7.86 -6.48
CA PRO A 53 -19.08 6.43 -6.50
C PRO A 53 -18.31 6.01 -7.76
N LYS A 54 -18.76 6.45 -8.94
CA LYS A 54 -18.11 6.13 -10.23
C LYS A 54 -16.69 6.70 -10.34
N PHE A 55 -16.45 7.84 -9.69
CA PHE A 55 -15.12 8.43 -9.62
C PHE A 55 -14.17 7.54 -8.80
N TYR A 56 -14.62 7.00 -7.66
CA TYR A 56 -13.83 6.04 -6.89
C TYR A 56 -13.63 4.71 -7.65
N ASP A 57 -14.67 4.20 -8.32
CA ASP A 57 -14.53 3.00 -9.17
C ASP A 57 -13.46 3.21 -10.27
N CYS A 58 -13.42 4.40 -10.88
CA CYS A 58 -12.39 4.75 -11.87
C CYS A 58 -10.99 4.78 -11.27
N ILE A 59 -10.84 5.32 -10.05
CA ILE A 59 -9.55 5.37 -9.34
C ILE A 59 -9.03 3.95 -9.11
N ASP A 60 -9.89 3.06 -8.62
CA ASP A 60 -9.53 1.67 -8.32
C ASP A 60 -9.10 0.93 -9.59
N GLU A 61 -9.85 1.08 -10.69
CA GLU A 61 -9.50 0.49 -11.99
C GLU A 61 -8.17 1.03 -12.54
N ALA A 62 -7.89 2.33 -12.35
CA ALA A 62 -6.65 2.95 -12.80
C ALA A 62 -5.44 2.41 -12.02
N ILE A 63 -5.55 2.29 -10.69
CA ILE A 63 -4.51 1.70 -9.83
C ILE A 63 -4.27 0.24 -10.22
N ASP A 64 -5.34 -0.54 -10.36
CA ASP A 64 -5.23 -1.97 -10.72
C ASP A 64 -4.55 -2.17 -12.08
N SER A 65 -4.77 -1.23 -13.02
CA SER A 65 -4.18 -1.28 -14.35
C SER A 65 -2.71 -0.85 -14.39
N SER A 66 -2.26 -0.01 -13.44
CA SER A 66 -0.93 0.61 -13.48
C SER A 66 0.04 0.10 -12.41
N LYS A 67 -0.44 -0.55 -11.34
CA LYS A 67 0.37 -1.00 -10.19
C LYS A 67 1.60 -1.83 -10.56
N ASP A 68 1.50 -2.71 -11.56
CA ASP A 68 2.62 -3.55 -12.01
C ASP A 68 3.67 -2.80 -12.85
N THR A 69 3.32 -1.60 -13.32
CA THR A 69 4.20 -0.74 -14.13
C THR A 69 4.86 0.37 -13.31
N GLN A 70 4.33 0.63 -12.11
CA GLN A 70 4.86 1.62 -11.19
C GLN A 70 6.10 1.12 -10.47
N LYS A 71 7.10 1.99 -10.35
CA LYS A 71 8.38 1.65 -9.70
C LYS A 71 8.32 1.87 -8.18
N ASP A 72 7.49 2.81 -7.75
CA ASP A 72 7.35 3.15 -6.33
C ASP A 72 6.21 2.31 -5.74
N PRO A 73 6.50 1.44 -4.74
CA PRO A 73 5.51 0.55 -4.14
C PRO A 73 4.38 1.31 -3.42
N TYR A 74 4.55 2.61 -3.15
CA TYR A 74 3.45 3.45 -2.67
C TYR A 74 2.22 3.38 -3.60
N PHE A 75 2.44 3.36 -4.93
CA PHE A 75 1.37 3.34 -5.93
C PHE A 75 0.82 1.93 -6.23
N GLU A 76 1.14 0.91 -5.43
CA GLU A 76 0.48 -0.40 -5.56
C GLU A 76 -0.99 -0.36 -5.11
N ASN A 77 -1.32 0.56 -4.19
CA ASN A 77 -2.67 0.70 -3.61
C ASN A 77 -3.17 2.15 -3.65
N GLU A 78 -2.38 3.08 -4.16
CA GLU A 78 -2.68 4.52 -4.15
C GLU A 78 -2.60 5.07 -5.58
N PRO A 79 -3.47 6.01 -5.97
CA PRO A 79 -3.45 6.57 -7.30
C PRO A 79 -2.36 7.63 -7.45
N THR A 80 -1.84 7.77 -8.66
CA THR A 80 -1.06 8.93 -9.06
C THR A 80 -1.96 10.14 -9.27
N LYS A 81 -1.37 11.33 -9.18
CA LYS A 81 -2.06 12.58 -9.51
C LYS A 81 -2.67 12.57 -10.92
N ASN A 82 -2.03 11.92 -11.88
CA ASN A 82 -2.52 11.89 -13.26
C ASN A 82 -3.76 11.02 -13.41
N GLU A 83 -3.82 9.89 -12.71
CA GLU A 83 -4.99 9.00 -12.67
C GLU A 83 -6.17 9.71 -12.00
N VAL A 84 -5.93 10.41 -10.89
CA VAL A 84 -6.97 11.23 -10.23
C VAL A 84 -7.57 12.27 -11.17
N ILE A 85 -6.75 13.03 -11.89
CA ILE A 85 -7.22 14.06 -12.83
C ILE A 85 -8.00 13.42 -13.98
N THR A 86 -7.48 12.33 -14.54
CA THR A 86 -8.11 11.62 -15.65
C THR A 86 -9.48 11.08 -15.26
N CYS A 87 -9.60 10.47 -14.07
CA CYS A 87 -10.88 10.00 -13.55
C CYS A 87 -11.85 11.14 -13.26
N TYR A 88 -11.38 12.26 -12.74
CA TYR A 88 -12.22 13.43 -12.52
C TYR A 88 -12.79 13.94 -13.84
N ASP A 89 -11.95 14.11 -14.86
CA ASP A 89 -12.37 14.61 -16.17
C ASP A 89 -13.39 13.66 -16.81
N ASN A 90 -13.12 12.35 -16.78
CA ASN A 90 -13.99 11.33 -17.35
C ASN A 90 -15.39 11.29 -16.72
N ILE A 91 -15.47 11.50 -15.41
CA ILE A 91 -16.71 11.32 -14.66
C ILE A 91 -17.49 12.63 -14.52
N PHE A 92 -16.80 13.75 -14.29
CA PHE A 92 -17.44 15.03 -14.00
C PHE A 92 -17.44 16.01 -15.17
N LEU A 93 -16.50 15.93 -16.12
CA LEU A 93 -16.40 16.90 -17.22
C LEU A 93 -16.94 16.37 -18.55
N ILE A 94 -16.76 15.09 -18.88
CA ILE A 94 -17.24 14.51 -20.15
C ILE A 94 -18.79 14.40 -20.22
N GLN A 95 -19.49 14.64 -19.12
CA GLN A 95 -20.97 14.65 -19.08
C GLN A 95 -21.62 15.98 -19.55
N LEU A 96 -20.82 16.95 -20.02
CA LEU A 96 -21.27 18.29 -20.41
C LEU A 96 -21.30 18.54 -21.93
N GLU A 97 -21.12 17.50 -22.76
CA GLU A 97 -21.25 17.57 -24.23
C GLU A 97 -22.56 16.96 -24.75
#